data_AF-A0A150P1B5-F1
#
_entry.id   AF-A0A150P1B5-F1
#
_cell.length_a   1.000
_cell.length_b   1.000
_cell.length_c   1.000
_cell.angle_alpha   90.00
_cell.angle_beta   90.00
_cell.angle_gamma   90.00
#
_symmetry.space_group_name_H-M   'P 1'
#
loop_
_entity.id
_entity.type
_entity.pdbx_description
1 polymer ?
#
loop_
_entity_poly.entity_id
_entity_poly.type
_entity_poly.pdbx_seq_one_letter_code
_entity_poly.pdbx_strand_id
1 'polypeptide(L)'
;MPNLEAPGSPIEDPETLYTPVSLGPIARNWAPRLGLAGTYDQRWQDEVFPLLPPDFDDRFYQCAPADQQMPYPQGGEEVSLFNLLPGGGLTRFRLPEDLALPVVVMNRRRALTALTPKVDTIAIDADARTFDLVWRARAPLGRSMSEIHTVAAGNICKRWWKSRVYGTDDCGCGGRETSDEDLAPVTEALA
;
A
#
# COMPACT_ATOMS: atom_id res chain seq x y z
N MET A 1 -3.10 -34.22 -2.48
CA MET A 1 -3.00 -33.96 -1.04
C MET A 1 -2.44 -32.56 -0.85
N PRO A 2 -3.01 -31.71 0.02
CA PRO A 2 -2.48 -30.37 0.29
C PRO A 2 -1.10 -30.44 0.93
N ASN A 3 -0.25 -29.44 0.65
CA ASN A 3 1.10 -29.33 1.25
C ASN A 3 1.13 -28.48 2.52
N LEU A 4 0.01 -27.83 2.88
CA LEU A 4 -0.13 -26.95 4.04
C LEU A 4 -1.38 -27.34 4.82
N GLU A 5 -1.27 -27.32 6.14
CA GLU A 5 -2.34 -27.61 7.09
C GLU A 5 -2.82 -26.33 7.75
N ALA A 6 -4.13 -26.19 7.92
CA ALA A 6 -4.67 -25.08 8.71
C ALA A 6 -4.45 -25.36 10.21
N PRO A 7 -4.18 -24.34 11.04
CA PRO A 7 -4.06 -24.52 12.48
C PRO A 7 -5.30 -25.22 13.07
N GLY A 8 -5.08 -26.32 13.77
CA GLY A 8 -6.17 -27.12 14.37
C GLY A 8 -6.94 -28.01 13.38
N SER A 9 -6.47 -28.15 12.14
CA SER A 9 -7.05 -29.06 11.13
C SER A 9 -5.95 -29.85 10.43
N PRO A 10 -5.32 -30.83 11.12
CA PRO A 10 -4.29 -31.69 10.53
C PRO A 10 -4.86 -32.52 9.38
N ILE A 11 -4.01 -32.83 8.39
CA ILE A 11 -4.39 -33.68 7.26
C ILE A 11 -4.19 -35.13 7.66
N GLU A 12 -5.27 -35.82 7.96
CA GLU A 12 -5.28 -37.22 8.44
C GLU A 12 -5.79 -38.19 7.37
N ASP A 13 -6.65 -37.72 6.46
CA ASP A 13 -7.32 -38.55 5.47
C ASP A 13 -7.22 -37.93 4.06
N PRO A 14 -6.61 -38.63 3.08
CA PRO A 14 -6.54 -38.17 1.69
C PRO A 14 -7.91 -37.91 1.01
N GLU A 15 -8.99 -38.52 1.48
CA GLU A 15 -10.34 -38.36 0.90
C GLU A 15 -11.12 -37.18 1.46
N THR A 16 -10.65 -36.60 2.58
CA THR A 16 -11.28 -35.44 3.21
C THR A 16 -10.95 -34.14 2.45
N LEU A 17 -11.97 -33.29 2.28
CA LEU A 17 -11.80 -31.95 1.71
C LEU A 17 -11.35 -30.97 2.79
N TYR A 18 -10.09 -30.55 2.73
CA TYR A 18 -9.53 -29.53 3.61
C TYR A 18 -9.63 -28.15 2.98
N THR A 19 -9.87 -27.12 3.81
CA THR A 19 -9.80 -25.72 3.38
C THR A 19 -8.37 -25.38 2.96
N PRO A 20 -8.13 -24.96 1.72
CA PRO A 20 -6.80 -24.53 1.30
C PRO A 20 -6.34 -23.30 2.09
N VAL A 21 -5.12 -23.36 2.62
CA VAL A 21 -4.46 -22.24 3.30
C VAL A 21 -3.15 -21.88 2.60
N SER A 22 -2.77 -20.61 2.69
CA SER A 22 -1.54 -20.09 2.10
C SER A 22 -1.15 -18.79 2.79
N LEU A 23 0.15 -18.51 2.90
CA LEU A 23 0.69 -17.22 3.32
C LEU A 23 0.91 -16.25 2.13
N GLY A 24 0.54 -16.69 0.93
CA GLY A 24 0.68 -15.91 -0.31
C GLY A 24 -0.56 -15.11 -0.67
N PRO A 25 -0.40 -14.10 -1.54
CA PRO A 25 -1.52 -13.29 -2.01
C PRO A 25 -2.51 -14.10 -2.85
N ILE A 26 -3.80 -13.82 -2.67
CA ILE A 26 -4.90 -14.40 -3.47
C ILE A 26 -5.04 -13.61 -4.77
N ALA A 27 -5.05 -14.29 -5.92
CA ALA A 27 -5.25 -13.65 -7.22
C ALA A 27 -6.68 -13.08 -7.37
N ARG A 28 -6.82 -11.97 -8.13
CA ARG A 28 -8.10 -11.27 -8.37
C ARG A 28 -9.16 -12.13 -9.04
N ASN A 29 -8.75 -13.02 -9.94
CA ASN A 29 -9.62 -13.90 -10.71
C ASN A 29 -9.95 -15.21 -9.99
N TRP A 30 -9.45 -15.41 -8.76
CA TRP A 30 -9.70 -16.63 -8.01
C TRP A 30 -10.94 -16.50 -7.11
N ALA A 31 -11.60 -17.63 -6.83
CA ALA A 31 -12.92 -17.68 -6.19
C ALA A 31 -13.06 -16.83 -4.91
N PRO A 32 -12.06 -16.74 -4.00
CA PRO A 32 -12.19 -15.93 -2.78
C PRO A 32 -12.37 -14.43 -3.04
N ARG A 33 -11.89 -13.93 -4.18
CA ARG A 33 -12.01 -12.52 -4.58
C ARG A 33 -13.00 -12.30 -5.71
N LEU A 34 -13.17 -13.27 -6.60
CA LEU A 34 -14.04 -13.13 -7.78
C LEU A 34 -15.47 -12.73 -7.42
N GLY A 35 -16.03 -13.32 -6.35
CA GLY A 35 -17.38 -12.99 -5.88
C GLY A 35 -17.55 -11.56 -5.35
N LEU A 36 -16.45 -10.84 -5.08
CA LEU A 36 -16.46 -9.46 -4.58
C LEU A 36 -16.42 -8.44 -5.73
N ALA A 37 -16.18 -8.89 -6.97
CA ALA A 37 -16.11 -8.00 -8.14
C ALA A 37 -17.48 -7.39 -8.50
N GLY A 38 -18.58 -7.92 -7.97
CA GLY A 38 -19.94 -7.56 -8.37
C GLY A 38 -20.33 -8.14 -9.73
N THR A 39 -21.48 -7.72 -10.23
CA THR A 39 -22.13 -8.32 -11.41
C THR A 39 -21.94 -7.45 -12.66
N TYR A 40 -21.30 -8.01 -13.70
CA TYR A 40 -21.05 -7.36 -14.99
C TYR A 40 -21.91 -7.97 -16.12
N ASP A 41 -23.22 -7.76 -16.06
CA ASP A 41 -24.18 -8.26 -17.05
C ASP A 41 -24.55 -7.21 -18.12
N GLN A 42 -25.54 -7.50 -18.96
CA GLN A 42 -25.99 -6.57 -20.01
C GLN A 42 -26.55 -5.26 -19.42
N ARG A 43 -27.21 -5.33 -18.26
CA ARG A 43 -27.72 -4.13 -17.61
C ARG A 43 -26.59 -3.23 -17.14
N TRP A 44 -25.52 -3.81 -16.58
CA TRP A 44 -24.32 -3.05 -16.27
C TRP A 44 -23.76 -2.37 -17.54
N GLN A 45 -23.69 -3.07 -18.67
CA GLN A 45 -23.20 -2.48 -19.93
C GLN A 45 -24.07 -1.32 -20.42
N ASP A 46 -25.39 -1.45 -20.34
CA ASP A 46 -26.33 -0.47 -20.89
C ASP A 46 -26.53 0.75 -19.97
N GLU A 47 -26.48 0.56 -18.65
CA GLU A 47 -26.89 1.57 -17.66
C GLU A 47 -25.77 2.08 -16.73
N VAL A 48 -24.71 1.28 -16.49
CA VAL A 48 -23.71 1.56 -15.43
C VAL A 48 -22.32 1.81 -15.98
N PHE A 49 -21.95 1.15 -17.08
CA PHE A 49 -20.66 1.33 -17.74
C PHE A 49 -20.38 2.83 -17.97
N PRO A 50 -19.17 3.34 -17.66
CA PRO A 50 -17.93 2.62 -17.30
C PRO A 50 -17.64 2.51 -15.80
N LEU A 51 -18.65 2.70 -14.93
CA LEU A 51 -18.45 2.67 -13.48
C LEU A 51 -18.48 1.24 -12.92
N LEU A 52 -18.00 1.07 -11.68
CA LEU A 52 -18.10 -0.20 -10.94
C LEU A 52 -19.58 -0.55 -10.72
N PRO A 53 -19.94 -1.84 -10.75
CA PRO A 53 -21.31 -2.27 -10.51
C PRO A 53 -21.74 -1.92 -9.07
N PRO A 54 -23.05 -1.72 -8.82
CA PRO A 54 -23.54 -1.30 -7.49
C PRO A 54 -23.28 -2.31 -6.36
N ASP A 55 -23.10 -3.58 -6.70
CA ASP A 55 -22.79 -4.69 -5.78
C ASP A 55 -21.28 -4.98 -5.67
N PHE A 56 -20.42 -4.11 -6.22
CA PHE A 56 -18.98 -4.19 -6.03
C PHE A 56 -18.60 -4.03 -4.55
N ASP A 57 -17.77 -4.92 -4.04
CA ASP A 57 -17.26 -4.86 -2.68
C ASP A 57 -15.77 -4.47 -2.68
N ASP A 58 -15.41 -3.40 -1.96
CA ASP A 58 -14.03 -2.90 -1.87
C ASP A 58 -13.03 -3.94 -1.35
N ARG A 59 -13.49 -4.96 -0.62
CA ARG A 59 -12.66 -6.12 -0.24
C ARG A 59 -12.09 -6.86 -1.45
N PHE A 60 -12.67 -6.69 -2.65
CA PHE A 60 -12.10 -7.16 -3.90
C PHE A 60 -10.64 -6.73 -4.08
N TYR A 61 -10.25 -5.54 -3.58
CA TYR A 61 -8.88 -5.05 -3.68
C TYR A 61 -7.91 -5.69 -2.69
N GLN A 62 -8.40 -6.38 -1.66
CA GLN A 62 -7.56 -7.06 -0.67
C GLN A 62 -6.98 -8.36 -1.24
N CYS A 63 -5.66 -8.42 -1.42
CA CYS A 63 -4.98 -9.63 -1.84
C CYS A 63 -4.59 -10.55 -0.67
N ALA A 64 -4.50 -10.03 0.54
CA ALA A 64 -4.19 -10.82 1.73
C ALA A 64 -5.36 -11.77 2.05
N PRO A 65 -5.09 -13.06 2.34
CA PRO A 65 -6.06 -13.97 2.95
C PRO A 65 -6.75 -13.36 4.17
N ALA A 66 -8.02 -13.71 4.41
CA ALA A 66 -8.85 -13.05 5.42
C ALA A 66 -8.29 -13.19 6.85
N ASP A 67 -7.63 -14.29 7.15
CA ASP A 67 -6.93 -14.57 8.41
C ASP A 67 -5.61 -13.78 8.58
N GLN A 68 -5.12 -13.16 7.50
CA GLN A 68 -3.92 -12.32 7.46
C GLN A 68 -4.25 -10.83 7.32
N GLN A 69 -5.54 -10.47 7.42
CA GLN A 69 -5.98 -9.07 7.43
C GLN A 69 -6.03 -8.55 8.87
N MET A 70 -5.58 -7.31 9.05
CA MET A 70 -5.57 -6.63 10.34
C MET A 70 -5.97 -5.16 10.15
N PRO A 71 -6.32 -4.42 11.24
CA PRO A 71 -6.39 -2.96 11.18
C PRO A 71 -5.08 -2.36 10.67
N TYR A 72 -5.15 -1.13 10.13
CA TYR A 72 -3.97 -0.44 9.61
C TYR A 72 -2.83 -0.42 10.66
N PRO A 73 -1.59 -0.79 10.27
CA PRO A 73 -0.43 -0.64 11.13
C PRO A 73 -0.28 0.79 11.64
N GLN A 74 0.04 0.92 12.93
CA GLN A 74 0.25 2.19 13.63
C GLN A 74 1.74 2.48 13.86
N GLY A 75 2.59 1.46 13.84
CA GLY A 75 4.03 1.57 14.14
C GLY A 75 4.38 0.92 15.48
N GLY A 76 5.61 0.41 15.57
CA GLY A 76 6.14 -0.23 16.77
C GLY A 76 5.59 -1.63 17.07
N GLU A 77 4.69 -2.18 16.25
CA GLU A 77 4.19 -3.53 16.42
C GLU A 77 5.32 -4.57 16.40
N GLU A 78 5.23 -5.57 17.28
CA GLU A 78 6.13 -6.71 17.27
C GLU A 78 5.65 -7.74 16.25
N VAL A 79 6.53 -8.09 15.32
CA VAL A 79 6.32 -9.15 14.33
C VAL A 79 7.11 -10.38 14.78
N SER A 80 6.41 -11.51 14.91
CA SER A 80 7.00 -12.80 15.26
C SER A 80 6.83 -13.78 14.10
N LEU A 81 7.95 -14.32 13.62
CA LEU A 81 7.99 -15.35 12.57
C LEU A 81 8.47 -16.67 13.19
N PHE A 82 7.62 -17.69 13.18
CA PHE A 82 7.93 -19.01 13.74
C PHE A 82 8.15 -20.03 12.63
N ASN A 83 9.37 -20.56 12.52
CA ASN A 83 9.80 -21.51 11.50
C ASN A 83 9.61 -21.03 10.05
N LEU A 84 9.55 -19.71 9.81
CA LEU A 84 9.38 -19.15 8.47
C LEU A 84 10.70 -18.73 7.81
N LEU A 85 11.80 -18.59 8.56
CA LEU A 85 13.11 -18.21 8.03
C LEU A 85 14.05 -19.43 7.85
N PRO A 86 15.05 -19.35 6.95
CA PRO A 86 16.08 -20.38 6.82
C PRO A 86 16.81 -20.62 8.15
N GLY A 87 16.86 -21.88 8.60
CA GLY A 87 17.38 -22.29 9.90
C GLY A 87 16.29 -22.55 10.95
N GLY A 88 15.05 -22.18 10.67
CA GLY A 88 13.91 -22.38 11.57
C GLY A 88 13.99 -21.51 12.83
N GLY A 89 13.15 -21.85 13.81
CA GLY A 89 13.08 -21.17 15.10
C GLY A 89 12.20 -19.92 15.09
N LEU A 90 12.27 -19.16 16.19
CA LEU A 90 11.50 -17.95 16.40
C LEU A 90 12.35 -16.72 16.10
N THR A 91 11.93 -15.92 15.12
CA THR A 91 12.52 -14.61 14.83
C THR A 91 11.54 -13.51 15.19
N ARG A 92 12.03 -12.45 15.83
CA ARG A 92 11.24 -11.29 16.22
C ARG A 92 11.90 -10.02 15.74
N PHE A 93 11.08 -9.08 15.27
CA PHE A 93 11.49 -7.71 15.00
C PHE A 93 10.33 -6.76 15.29
N ARG A 94 10.60 -5.46 15.31
CA ARG A 94 9.57 -4.43 15.45
C ARG A 94 9.48 -3.61 14.18
N LEU A 95 8.27 -3.23 13.82
CA LEU A 95 8.07 -2.19 12.80
C LEU A 95 8.64 -0.86 13.31
N PRO A 96 9.03 0.06 12.40
CA PRO A 96 9.40 1.41 12.80
C PRO A 96 8.30 2.05 13.65
N GLU A 97 8.68 2.80 14.69
CA GLU A 97 7.72 3.44 15.59
C GLU A 97 6.94 4.56 14.89
N ASP A 98 7.63 5.31 14.02
CA ASP A 98 7.03 6.36 13.21
C ASP A 98 6.82 5.88 11.78
N LEU A 99 5.56 5.65 11.42
CA LEU A 99 5.13 5.32 10.06
C LEU A 99 4.59 6.53 9.30
N ALA A 100 4.76 7.75 9.81
CA ALA A 100 4.31 8.95 9.13
C ALA A 100 5.09 9.16 7.82
N LEU A 101 4.36 9.16 6.70
CA LEU A 101 4.90 9.55 5.40
C LEU A 101 4.10 10.74 4.87
N PRO A 102 4.54 11.98 5.10
CA PRO A 102 3.84 13.14 4.58
C PRO A 102 3.87 13.12 3.05
N VAL A 103 2.73 13.33 2.40
CA VAL A 103 2.62 13.38 0.94
C VAL A 103 1.88 14.64 0.54
N VAL A 104 2.37 15.35 -0.48
CA VAL A 104 1.66 16.49 -1.07
C VAL A 104 1.51 16.27 -2.57
N VAL A 105 0.29 16.48 -3.06
CA VAL A 105 -0.01 16.53 -4.48
C VAL A 105 -0.15 17.99 -4.89
N MET A 106 0.60 18.39 -5.91
CA MET A 106 0.50 19.69 -6.55
C MET A 106 -0.16 19.53 -7.91
N ASN A 107 -1.24 20.29 -8.13
CA ASN A 107 -1.90 20.33 -9.44
C ASN A 107 -1.22 21.33 -10.39
N ARG A 108 -1.63 21.35 -11.67
CA ARG A 108 -1.11 22.30 -12.68
C ARG A 108 -1.38 23.78 -12.37
N ARG A 109 -2.35 24.09 -11.51
CA ARG A 109 -2.60 25.45 -11.01
C ARG A 109 -1.74 25.78 -9.78
N ARG A 110 -0.77 24.91 -9.44
CA ARG A 110 0.10 25.01 -8.27
C ARG A 110 -0.64 24.98 -6.92
N ALA A 111 -1.90 24.54 -6.92
CA ALA A 111 -2.61 24.30 -5.68
C ALA A 111 -2.08 23.01 -5.05
N LEU A 112 -1.81 23.09 -3.75
CA LEU A 112 -1.24 22.01 -2.95
C LEU A 112 -2.33 21.30 -2.17
N THR A 113 -2.28 19.99 -2.13
CA THR A 113 -3.15 19.15 -1.32
C THR A 113 -2.29 18.20 -0.51
N ALA A 114 -2.23 18.44 0.80
CA ALA A 114 -1.59 17.52 1.73
C ALA A 114 -2.44 16.26 1.89
N LEU A 115 -1.77 15.12 1.86
CA LEU A 115 -2.35 13.79 2.03
C LEU A 115 -1.70 13.13 3.24
N THR A 116 -2.51 12.38 3.97
CA THR A 116 -2.07 11.52 5.08
C THR A 116 -2.24 10.07 4.63
N PRO A 117 -1.26 9.50 3.90
CA PRO A 117 -1.32 8.09 3.55
C PRO A 117 -1.25 7.23 4.80
N LYS A 118 -1.91 6.08 4.74
CA LYS A 118 -1.81 5.06 5.79
C LYS A 118 -1.00 3.89 5.25
N VAL A 119 -0.22 3.26 6.11
CA VAL A 119 0.32 1.94 5.80
C VAL A 119 -0.86 0.98 5.75
N ASP A 120 -1.02 0.27 4.63
CA ASP A 120 -2.11 -0.68 4.45
C ASP A 120 -1.66 -2.10 4.11
N THR A 121 -0.39 -2.26 3.76
CA THR A 121 0.19 -3.56 3.42
C THR A 121 1.54 -3.69 4.09
N ILE A 122 1.75 -4.82 4.77
CA ILE A 122 3.05 -5.31 5.19
C ILE A 122 3.30 -6.58 4.37
N ALA A 123 4.34 -6.58 3.55
CA ALA A 123 4.78 -7.77 2.85
C ALA A 123 6.09 -8.24 3.49
N ILE A 124 6.21 -9.53 3.78
CA ILE A 124 7.42 -10.12 4.36
C ILE A 124 7.97 -11.12 3.35
N ASP A 125 9.19 -10.86 2.89
CA ASP A 125 9.96 -11.82 2.12
C ASP A 125 10.88 -12.56 3.09
N ALA A 126 10.48 -13.77 3.45
CA ALA A 126 11.20 -14.61 4.39
C ALA A 126 12.54 -15.12 3.83
N ASP A 127 12.65 -15.27 2.51
CA ASP A 127 13.86 -15.75 1.86
C ASP A 127 14.90 -14.63 1.76
N ALA A 128 14.46 -13.43 1.33
CA ALA A 128 15.31 -12.24 1.27
C ALA A 128 15.56 -11.60 2.65
N ARG A 129 14.77 -11.98 3.67
CA ARG A 129 14.79 -11.42 5.04
C ARG A 129 14.52 -9.92 5.05
N THR A 130 13.60 -9.49 4.21
CA THR A 130 13.16 -8.10 4.10
C THR A 130 11.66 -8.01 4.37
N PHE A 131 11.20 -6.81 4.70
CA PHE A 131 9.78 -6.51 4.68
C PHE A 131 9.57 -5.17 3.97
N ASP A 132 8.43 -5.07 3.31
CA ASP A 132 8.00 -3.88 2.60
C ASP A 132 6.74 -3.32 3.25
N LEU A 133 6.68 -2.00 3.34
CA LEU A 133 5.50 -1.26 3.80
C LEU A 133 4.92 -0.49 2.62
N VAL A 134 3.60 -0.58 2.42
CA VAL A 134 2.91 0.18 1.37
C VAL A 134 2.05 1.26 2.00
N TRP A 135 2.37 2.51 1.70
CA TRP A 135 1.58 3.68 2.03
C TRP A 135 0.59 3.99 0.91
N ARG A 136 -0.69 4.13 1.25
CA ARG A 136 -1.75 4.45 0.28
C ARG A 136 -2.51 5.71 0.68
N ALA A 137 -2.67 6.61 -0.29
CA ALA A 137 -3.53 7.79 -0.18
C ALA A 137 -4.36 7.95 -1.47
N ARG A 138 -5.42 8.75 -1.38
CA ARG A 138 -6.29 9.10 -2.50
C ARG A 138 -6.40 10.61 -2.62
N ALA A 139 -6.34 11.11 -3.85
CA ALA A 139 -6.61 12.50 -4.17
C ALA A 139 -7.67 12.54 -5.28
N PRO A 140 -8.80 13.23 -5.09
CA PRO A 140 -9.81 13.36 -6.13
C PRO A 140 -9.25 14.15 -7.32
N LEU A 141 -9.55 13.68 -8.52
CA LEU A 141 -9.26 14.38 -9.78
C LEU A 141 -10.53 15.02 -10.32
N GLY A 142 -10.42 16.18 -10.97
CA GLY A 142 -11.57 16.87 -11.52
C GLY A 142 -12.01 16.35 -12.87
N ARG A 143 -11.09 16.33 -13.84
CA ARG A 143 -11.34 16.04 -15.27
C ARG A 143 -10.38 14.99 -15.84
N SER A 144 -9.11 14.97 -15.43
CA SER A 144 -8.11 14.05 -15.97
C SER A 144 -6.89 13.86 -15.06
N MET A 145 -6.18 12.74 -15.21
CA MET A 145 -4.88 12.48 -14.57
C MET A 145 -3.81 13.53 -14.87
N SER A 146 -3.93 14.21 -16.01
CA SER A 146 -3.01 15.29 -16.40
C SER A 146 -3.08 16.51 -15.47
N GLU A 147 -4.04 16.58 -14.56
CA GLU A 147 -4.13 17.66 -13.58
C GLU A 147 -3.02 17.65 -12.53
N ILE A 148 -2.48 16.46 -12.22
CA ILE A 148 -1.38 16.34 -11.30
C ILE A 148 -0.10 16.79 -12.01
N HIS A 149 0.57 17.79 -11.43
CA HIS A 149 1.87 18.25 -11.91
C HIS A 149 3.00 17.57 -11.15
N THR A 150 2.88 17.43 -9.83
CA THR A 150 3.93 16.85 -8.98
C THR A 150 3.31 16.13 -7.79
N VAL A 151 3.92 15.00 -7.43
CA VAL A 151 3.70 14.34 -6.14
C VAL A 151 5.04 14.36 -5.41
N ALA A 152 5.05 14.83 -4.17
CA ALA A 152 6.22 14.82 -3.31
C ALA A 152 5.88 14.09 -2.01
N ALA A 153 6.82 13.29 -1.51
CA ALA A 153 6.62 12.40 -0.37
C ALA A 153 7.84 12.42 0.55
N GLY A 154 7.59 12.32 1.85
CA GLY A 154 8.61 12.25 2.89
C GLY A 154 9.35 13.58 3.09
N ASN A 155 10.62 13.45 3.47
CA ASN A 155 11.51 14.57 3.69
C ASN A 155 12.15 14.98 2.37
N ILE A 156 11.98 16.25 2.00
CA ILE A 156 12.45 16.80 0.73
C ILE A 156 13.27 18.06 0.94
N CYS A 157 14.12 18.38 -0.02
CA CYS A 157 14.89 19.62 -0.03
C CYS A 157 13.94 20.84 -0.08
N LYS A 158 14.01 21.70 0.94
CA LYS A 158 13.20 22.94 1.04
C LYS A 158 13.34 23.82 -0.20
N ARG A 159 14.56 23.97 -0.72
CA ARG A 159 14.85 24.83 -1.89
C ARG A 159 14.23 24.29 -3.17
N TRP A 160 14.40 22.98 -3.41
CA TRP A 160 13.77 22.32 -4.54
C TRP A 160 12.24 22.39 -4.45
N TRP A 161 11.68 22.23 -3.25
CA TRP A 161 10.24 22.32 -3.08
C TRP A 161 9.71 23.73 -3.36
N LYS A 162 10.38 24.76 -2.82
CA LYS A 162 10.07 26.17 -3.10
C LYS A 162 10.17 26.46 -4.60
N SER A 163 11.21 25.98 -5.30
CA SER A 163 11.33 26.21 -6.74
C SER A 163 10.20 25.55 -7.53
N ARG A 164 9.83 24.32 -7.20
CA ARG A 164 8.71 23.61 -7.82
C ARG A 164 7.39 24.32 -7.59
N VAL A 165 7.13 24.82 -6.39
CA VAL A 165 5.88 25.52 -6.04
C VAL A 165 5.81 26.90 -6.67
N TYR A 166 6.88 27.71 -6.61
CA TYR A 166 6.90 29.06 -7.19
C TYR A 166 7.13 29.09 -8.71
N GLY A 167 7.59 27.99 -9.29
CA GLY A 167 7.77 27.86 -10.73
C GLY A 167 9.09 28.38 -11.25
N THR A 168 10.11 28.35 -10.40
CA THR A 168 11.48 28.58 -10.84
C THR A 168 12.08 27.25 -11.28
N ASP A 169 12.72 27.22 -12.45
CA ASP A 169 13.38 26.01 -12.95
C ASP A 169 14.66 25.68 -12.18
N ASP A 170 15.19 26.63 -11.43
CA ASP A 170 16.38 26.49 -10.59
C ASP A 170 16.01 26.47 -9.09
N CYS A 171 16.58 25.50 -8.37
CA CYS A 171 16.59 25.40 -6.90
C CYS A 171 17.52 26.44 -6.25
N GLY A 172 18.39 27.11 -7.03
CA GLY A 172 19.44 27.99 -6.54
C GLY A 172 20.55 27.25 -5.78
N CYS A 173 20.58 25.92 -5.89
CA CYS A 173 21.51 25.04 -5.19
C CYS A 173 22.83 24.81 -5.95
N GLY A 174 22.88 25.18 -7.23
CA GLY A 174 24.08 25.09 -8.06
C GLY A 174 24.64 23.67 -8.18
N GLY A 175 23.80 22.64 -8.03
CA GLY A 175 24.20 21.23 -8.06
C GLY A 175 24.85 20.71 -6.78
N ARG A 176 24.85 21.47 -5.67
CA ARG A 176 25.30 20.96 -4.37
C ARG A 176 24.37 19.86 -3.86
N GLU A 177 24.96 18.85 -3.20
CA GLU A 177 24.19 17.82 -2.51
C GLU A 177 23.32 18.43 -1.40
N THR A 178 22.16 17.81 -1.18
CA THR A 178 21.22 18.26 -0.14
C THR A 178 21.72 17.76 1.21
N SER A 179 21.93 18.66 2.17
CA SER A 179 22.26 18.29 3.55
C SER A 179 20.99 17.90 4.33
N ASP A 180 21.15 17.15 5.42
CA ASP A 180 20.01 16.78 6.29
C ASP A 180 19.29 18.02 6.86
N GLU A 181 20.00 19.13 7.09
CA GLU A 181 19.42 20.40 7.56
C GLU A 181 18.50 21.07 6.52
N ASP A 182 18.76 20.82 5.23
CA ASP A 182 17.98 21.33 4.11
C ASP A 182 16.72 20.47 3.84
N LEU A 183 16.63 19.29 4.45
CA LEU A 183 15.46 18.43 4.40
C LEU A 183 14.39 18.87 5.40
N ALA A 184 13.13 18.78 5.00
CA ALA A 184 11.98 18.88 5.89
C ALA A 184 10.82 18.04 5.35
N PRO A 185 9.88 17.65 6.20
CA PRO A 185 8.60 17.09 5.77
C PRO A 185 8.00 17.94 4.64
N VAL A 186 7.56 17.33 3.55
CA VAL A 186 6.99 18.05 2.39
C VAL A 186 5.84 19.02 2.76
N THR A 187 5.10 18.71 3.83
CA THR A 187 4.03 19.56 4.38
C THR A 187 4.54 20.84 5.05
N GLU A 188 5.78 20.83 5.52
CA GLU A 188 6.42 21.94 6.25
C GLU A 188 7.52 22.63 5.43
N ALA A 189 7.99 22.01 4.35
CA ALA A 189 9.11 22.49 3.54
C ALA A 189 8.85 23.84 2.83
N LEU A 190 7.64 24.39 2.90
CA LEU A 190 7.29 25.73 2.39
C LEU A 190 7.30 26.83 3.46
N ALA A 191 7.32 26.47 4.75
CA ALA A 191 7.57 27.42 5.82
C ALA A 191 8.98 28.05 5.68
#